data_AF-A0A261B231-F1
#
_entry.id   AF-A0A261B231-F1
#
_cell.length_a   1.000
_cell.length_b   1.000
_cell.length_c   1.000
_cell.angle_alpha   90.00
_cell.angle_beta   90.00
_cell.angle_gamma   90.00
#
_symmetry.space_group_name_H-M   'P 1'
#
loop_
_entity.id
_entity.type
_entity.pdbx_description
1 polymer ?
#
loop_
_entity_poly.entity_id
_entity_poly.type
_entity_poly.pdbx_seq_one_letter_code
_entity_poly.pdbx_strand_id
1 'polypeptide(L)'
;MMKSKPDYEIERKRIRKQVTEATEVLKRSIRYLKDVKHIVPRSIIYECATEYIKHLEKCLQPNGQPEDFHEFVMVKVYGIDWRQSKP
;
A
#
# COMPACT_ATOMS: atom_id res chain seq x y z
N MET A 1 -12.19 0.19 44.83
CA MET A 1 -12.56 -0.47 43.55
C MET A 1 -11.51 -0.14 42.50
N MET A 2 -10.65 -1.08 42.13
CA MET A 2 -9.74 -0.91 41.00
C MET A 2 -10.58 -0.86 39.72
N LYS A 3 -10.56 0.26 38.99
CA LYS A 3 -11.11 0.34 37.63
C LYS A 3 -10.38 -0.72 36.79
N SER A 4 -11.12 -1.73 36.41
CA SER A 4 -10.67 -2.87 35.63
C SER A 4 -9.99 -2.38 34.35
N LYS A 5 -8.77 -2.89 34.07
CA LYS A 5 -8.01 -2.68 32.83
C LYS A 5 -8.30 -3.66 31.65
N PRO A 6 -9.43 -4.38 31.51
CA PRO A 6 -9.62 -5.31 30.40
C PRO A 6 -10.05 -4.63 29.09
N ASP A 7 -10.51 -3.37 29.13
CA ASP A 7 -11.10 -2.71 27.95
C ASP A 7 -10.04 -2.30 26.91
N TYR A 8 -8.93 -1.70 27.37
CA TYR A 8 -7.89 -1.18 26.48
C TYR A 8 -7.20 -2.26 25.64
N GLU A 9 -6.88 -3.42 26.23
CA GLU A 9 -6.19 -4.48 25.48
C GLU A 9 -7.09 -5.14 24.44
N ILE A 10 -8.38 -5.29 24.75
CA ILE A 10 -9.38 -5.82 23.83
C ILE A 10 -9.54 -4.85 22.64
N GLU A 11 -9.72 -3.56 22.92
CA GLU A 11 -9.87 -2.56 21.87
C GLU A 11 -8.59 -2.42 21.03
N ARG A 12 -7.41 -2.47 21.65
CA ARG A 12 -6.12 -2.47 20.93
C ARG A 12 -5.99 -3.67 19.99
N LYS A 13 -6.40 -4.87 20.41
CA LYS A 13 -6.40 -6.07 19.56
C LYS A 13 -7.38 -5.92 18.40
N ARG A 14 -8.57 -5.38 18.64
CA ARG A 14 -9.59 -5.10 17.62
C ARG A 14 -9.08 -4.12 16.56
N ILE A 15 -8.54 -2.98 16.98
CA ILE A 15 -7.98 -1.97 16.07
C ILE A 15 -6.86 -2.56 15.22
N ARG A 16 -5.93 -3.33 15.83
CA ARG A 16 -4.84 -3.97 15.08
C ARG A 16 -5.36 -4.92 14.00
N LYS A 17 -6.41 -5.69 14.30
CA LYS A 17 -7.05 -6.58 13.32
C LYS A 17 -7.65 -5.77 12.17
N GLN A 18 -8.44 -4.74 12.48
CA GLN A 18 -9.06 -3.87 11.47
C GLN A 18 -8.02 -3.19 10.56
N VAL A 19 -6.95 -2.64 11.15
CA VAL A 19 -5.85 -2.02 10.38
C VAL A 19 -5.18 -3.02 9.47
N THR A 20 -4.97 -4.25 9.93
CA THR A 20 -4.35 -5.32 9.13
C THR A 20 -5.23 -5.69 7.94
N GLU A 21 -6.52 -5.94 8.20
CA GLU A 21 -7.51 -6.28 7.16
C GLU A 21 -7.65 -5.15 6.13
N ALA A 22 -7.78 -3.90 6.58
CA ALA A 22 -7.85 -2.73 5.70
C ALA A 22 -6.57 -2.57 4.84
N THR A 23 -5.40 -2.85 5.41
CA THR A 23 -4.13 -2.76 4.67
C THR A 23 -4.04 -3.84 3.58
N GLU A 24 -4.54 -5.06 3.84
CA GLU A 24 -4.61 -6.12 2.82
C GLU A 24 -5.60 -5.80 1.70
N VAL A 25 -6.76 -5.22 2.04
CA VAL A 25 -7.70 -4.73 1.03
C VAL A 25 -7.04 -3.67 0.15
N LEU A 26 -6.37 -2.69 0.76
CA LEU A 26 -5.65 -1.63 0.03
C LEU A 26 -4.56 -2.21 -0.91
N LYS A 27 -3.77 -3.16 -0.42
CA LYS A 27 -2.76 -3.87 -1.24
C LYS A 27 -3.40 -4.50 -2.48
N ARG A 28 -4.54 -5.17 -2.33
CA ARG A 28 -5.26 -5.84 -3.43
C ARG A 28 -5.90 -4.88 -4.43
N SER A 29 -6.24 -3.67 -3.98
CA SER A 29 -6.79 -2.61 -4.83
C SER A 29 -5.75 -1.97 -5.75
N ILE A 30 -4.45 -2.14 -5.46
CA ILE A 30 -3.36 -1.58 -6.27
C ILE A 30 -2.90 -2.64 -7.27
N ARG A 31 -3.02 -2.34 -8.58
CA ARG A 31 -2.82 -3.30 -9.68
C ARG A 31 -1.54 -4.13 -9.57
N TYR A 32 -0.41 -3.48 -9.30
CA TYR A 32 0.91 -4.14 -9.25
C TYR A 32 1.26 -4.76 -7.88
N LEU A 33 0.43 -4.54 -6.85
CA LEU A 33 0.61 -5.14 -5.53
C LEU A 33 -0.30 -6.34 -5.26
N LYS A 34 -1.39 -6.45 -6.03
CA LYS A 34 -2.44 -7.46 -5.83
C LYS A 34 -1.92 -8.89 -5.74
N ASP A 35 -0.97 -9.25 -6.61
CA ASP A 35 -0.44 -10.62 -6.73
C ASP A 35 0.92 -10.81 -6.05
N VAL A 36 1.38 -9.82 -5.27
CA VAL A 36 2.66 -9.89 -4.57
C VAL A 36 2.56 -10.91 -3.42
N LYS A 37 3.26 -12.04 -3.59
CA LYS A 37 3.23 -13.18 -2.64
C LYS A 37 4.09 -12.98 -1.39
N HIS A 38 5.11 -12.12 -1.44
CA HIS A 38 5.95 -11.83 -0.28
C HIS A 38 5.34 -10.76 0.62
N ILE A 39 5.84 -10.68 1.85
CA ILE A 39 5.41 -9.69 2.83
C ILE A 39 5.91 -8.30 2.40
N VAL A 40 4.98 -7.39 2.11
CA VAL A 40 5.29 -5.99 1.82
C VAL A 40 5.10 -5.18 3.10
N PRO A 41 6.07 -4.35 3.51
CA PRO A 41 5.90 -3.47 4.67
C PRO A 41 4.70 -2.53 4.51
N ARG A 42 3.94 -2.29 5.59
CA ARG A 42 2.75 -1.43 5.55
C ARG A 42 3.05 -0.02 5.06
N SER A 43 4.20 0.53 5.47
CA SER A 43 4.68 1.84 5.01
C SER A 43 4.77 1.91 3.49
N ILE A 44 5.30 0.87 2.86
CA ILE A 44 5.42 0.78 1.40
C ILE A 44 4.04 0.64 0.74
N ILE A 45 3.13 -0.16 1.32
CA ILE A 45 1.75 -0.26 0.81
C ILE A 45 1.06 1.12 0.82
N TYR A 46 1.23 1.90 1.90
CA TYR A 46 0.66 3.24 1.99
C TYR A 46 1.31 4.21 1.02
N GLU A 47 2.64 4.15 0.84
CA GLU A 47 3.35 4.97 -0.15
C GLU A 47 2.86 4.66 -1.57
N CYS A 48 2.77 3.37 -1.94
CA CYS A 48 2.20 2.93 -3.21
C CYS A 48 0.74 3.36 -3.38
N ALA A 49 -0.06 3.35 -2.31
CA ALA A 49 -1.45 3.82 -2.38
C ALA A 49 -1.54 5.30 -2.72
N THR A 50 -0.72 6.13 -2.07
CA THR A 50 -0.66 7.57 -2.34
C THR A 50 -0.24 7.85 -3.77
N GLU A 51 0.83 7.21 -4.25
CA GLU A 51 1.29 7.40 -5.63
C GLU A 51 0.31 6.83 -6.65
N TYR A 52 -0.39 5.74 -6.33
CA TYR A 52 -1.43 5.20 -7.21
C TYR A 52 -2.60 6.17 -7.37
N ILE A 53 -3.04 6.82 -6.29
CA ILE A 53 -4.11 7.83 -6.36
C ILE A 53 -3.66 9.00 -7.25
N LYS A 54 -2.45 9.54 -7.06
CA LYS A 54 -1.90 10.60 -7.91
C LYS A 54 -1.81 10.18 -9.38
N HIS A 55 -1.39 8.95 -9.65
CA HIS A 55 -1.36 8.38 -11.00
C HIS A 55 -2.76 8.31 -11.60
N LEU A 56 -3.75 7.81 -10.86
CA LEU A 56 -5.14 7.75 -11.31
C LEU A 56 -5.74 9.14 -11.54
N GLU A 57 -5.46 10.11 -10.67
CA GLU A 57 -5.87 11.51 -10.85
C GLU A 57 -5.31 12.09 -12.14
N LYS A 58 -4.04 11.84 -12.46
CA LYS A 58 -3.44 12.24 -13.75
C LYS A 58 -4.08 11.53 -14.94
N CYS A 59 -4.36 10.22 -14.84
CA CYS A 59 -5.06 9.48 -15.90
C CYS A 59 -6.46 10.03 -16.22
N LEU A 60 -7.13 10.64 -15.24
CA LEU A 60 -8.45 11.23 -15.41
C LEU A 60 -8.42 12.66 -16.00
N GLN A 61 -7.25 13.31 -16.04
CA GLN A 61 -7.11 14.65 -16.61
C GLN A 61 -6.99 14.60 -18.14
N PRO A 62 -7.69 15.48 -18.89
CA PRO A 62 -7.66 15.49 -20.35
C PRO A 62 -6.27 15.62 -20.98
N ASN A 63 -5.36 16.33 -20.30
CA ASN A 63 -3.97 16.52 -20.70
C ASN A 63 -2.98 15.91 -19.69
N GLY A 64 -3.46 15.01 -18.83
CA GLY A 64 -2.63 14.37 -17.83
C GLY A 64 -1.60 13.49 -18.51
N GLN A 65 -0.33 13.67 -18.15
CA GLN A 65 0.73 12.73 -18.46
C GLN A 65 0.95 11.87 -17.21
N PRO A 66 0.30 10.70 -17.11
CA PRO A 66 0.50 9.84 -15.96
C PRO A 66 1.93 9.33 -15.94
N GLU A 67 2.57 9.42 -14.77
CA GLU A 67 3.88 8.85 -14.53
C GLU A 67 3.81 7.32 -14.56
N ASP A 68 4.94 6.65 -14.84
CA ASP A 68 5.03 5.20 -14.85
C ASP A 68 4.94 4.64 -13.41
N PHE A 69 3.70 4.39 -12.98
CA PHE A 69 3.43 3.79 -11.67
C PHE A 69 4.00 2.36 -11.56
N HIS A 70 4.20 1.67 -12.67
CA HIS A 70 4.83 0.35 -12.65
C HIS A 70 6.31 0.46 -12.29
N GLU A 71 7.04 1.41 -12.90
CA GLU A 71 8.44 1.71 -12.54
C GLU A 71 8.56 2.03 -11.04
N PHE A 72 7.67 2.86 -10.51
CA PHE A 72 7.63 3.19 -9.09
C PHE A 72 7.51 1.93 -8.19
N VAL A 73 6.57 1.04 -8.50
CA VAL A 73 6.36 -0.19 -7.72
C VAL A 73 7.56 -1.13 -7.83
N MET A 74 8.17 -1.26 -9.02
CA MET A 74 9.35 -2.10 -9.21
C MET A 74 10.52 -1.64 -8.33
N VAL A 75 10.77 -0.33 -8.28
CA VAL A 75 11.82 0.24 -7.43
C VAL A 75 11.49 0.06 -5.95
N LYS A 76 10.27 0.40 -5.53
CA LYS A 76 9.91 0.46 -4.10
C LYS A 76 9.67 -0.89 -3.46
N VAL A 77 9.09 -1.85 -4.18
CA VAL A 77 8.72 -3.16 -3.65
C VAL A 77 9.81 -4.19 -3.90
N TYR A 78 10.43 -4.16 -5.08
CA TYR A 78 11.39 -5.18 -5.47
C TYR A 78 12.85 -4.71 -5.38
N GLY A 79 13.09 -3.41 -5.15
CA GLY A 79 14.45 -2.85 -5.17
C GLY A 79 15.11 -2.95 -6.55
N ILE A 80 14.32 -3.20 -7.60
CA ILE A 80 14.80 -3.35 -8.97
C ILE A 80 14.76 -1.97 -9.60
N ASP A 81 15.93 -1.45 -9.94
CA ASP A 81 16.03 -0.31 -10.84
C ASP A 81 15.62 -0.78 -12.25
N TRP A 82 14.37 -0.52 -12.64
CA TRP A 82 13.78 -1.03 -13.89
C TRP A 82 14.59 -0.62 -15.13
N ARG A 83 15.34 0.49 -15.04
CA ARG A 83 16.24 0.97 -16.11
C ARG A 83 17.46 0.09 -16.32
N GLN A 84 17.84 -0.73 -15.35
CA GLN A 84 18.97 -1.66 -15.45
C GLN A 84 18.54 -3.07 -15.90
N SER A 85 17.23 -3.31 -16.05
CA SER A 85 16.67 -4.62 -16.40
C SER A 85 16.05 -4.69 -17.80
N LYS A 86 16.27 -3.66 -18.63
CA LYS A 86 16.01 -3.77 -20.08
C LYS A 86 17.18 -4.54 -20.73
N PRO A 87 16.91 -5.63 -21.48
CA PRO A 87 17.93 -6.31 -22.28
C PRO A 87 18.41 -5.44 -23.45
#